data_AF-A0A7C6ANP5-F1
#
_entry.id   AF-A0A7C6ANP5-F1
#
_cell.length_a   1.000
_cell.length_b   1.000
_cell.length_c   1.000
_cell.angle_alpha   90.00
_cell.angle_beta   90.00
_cell.angle_gamma   90.00
#
_symmetry.space_group_name_H-M   'P 1'
#
loop_
_entity.id
_entity.type
_entity.pdbx_description
1 polymer ?
#
loop_
_entity_poly.entity_id
_entity_poly.type
_entity_poly.pdbx_seq_one_letter_code
_entity_poly.pdbx_strand_id
1 'polypeptide(L)'
;ASSLVISSTISIILKYSVNRDRPFVTYPEIEKLSSGGSASFPSGHTSEAFSTATALSIEYPKWYIITPAMAWATAVGYSRMHLGVHYPSDVLAGAVIGSGSAFLCHWLNQKIQFKKKHVNPTD
;
A
#
# COMPACT_ATOMS: atom_id res chain seq x y z
N ALA A 1 -9.15 -7.35 -3.94
CA ALA A 1 -9.13 -7.90 -2.57
C ALA A 1 -7.81 -8.60 -2.25
N SER A 2 -7.33 -9.54 -3.08
CA SER A 2 -6.12 -10.32 -2.79
C SER A 2 -4.83 -9.49 -2.65
N SER A 3 -4.66 -8.42 -3.43
CA SER A 3 -3.52 -7.50 -3.31
C SER A 3 -3.51 -6.68 -2.01
N LEU A 4 -4.68 -6.44 -1.41
CA LEU A 4 -4.81 -5.75 -0.14
C LEU A 4 -4.37 -6.66 1.00
N VAL A 5 -4.77 -7.94 0.97
CA VAL A 5 -4.33 -8.94 1.96
C VAL A 5 -2.80 -9.04 1.97
N ILE A 6 -2.17 -9.17 0.79
CA ILE A 6 -0.70 -9.20 0.67
C ILE A 6 -0.07 -7.93 1.27
N SER A 7 -0.60 -6.76 0.90
CA SER A 7 -0.11 -5.46 1.38
C SER A 7 -0.24 -5.31 2.91
N SER A 8 -1.38 -5.71 3.49
CA SER A 8 -1.63 -5.67 4.92
C SER A 8 -0.74 -6.66 5.68
N THR A 9 -0.54 -7.88 5.18
CA THR A 9 0.36 -8.86 5.80
C THR A 9 1.79 -8.35 5.85
N ILE A 10 2.33 -7.83 4.74
CA ILE A 10 3.68 -7.25 4.69
C ILE A 10 3.79 -6.07 5.66
N SER A 11 2.79 -5.18 5.66
CA SER A 11 2.76 -4.01 6.54
C SER A 11 2.73 -4.37 8.02
N ILE A 12 2.00 -5.42 8.40
CA ILE A 12 1.92 -5.91 9.78
C ILE A 12 3.26 -6.48 10.24
N ILE A 13 3.88 -7.34 9.41
CA ILE A 13 5.18 -7.93 9.74
C ILE A 13 6.21 -6.82 9.99
N LEU A 14 6.30 -5.86 9.06
CA LEU A 14 7.26 -4.76 9.19
C LEU A 14 6.96 -3.85 10.39
N LYS A 15 5.68 -3.64 10.74
CA LYS A 15 5.31 -2.86 11.93
C LYS A 15 5.87 -3.47 13.22
N TYR A 16 5.76 -4.78 13.38
CA TYR A 16 6.28 -5.47 14.56
C TYR A 16 7.79 -5.66 14.53
N SER A 17 8.41 -5.72 13.35
CA SER A 17 9.86 -5.84 13.22
C SER A 17 10.61 -4.53 13.44
N VAL A 18 10.10 -3.41 12.91
CA VAL A 18 10.82 -2.12 12.98
C VAL A 18 10.45 -1.34 14.23
N ASN A 19 9.20 -1.48 14.71
CA ASN A 19 8.67 -0.83 15.91
C ASN A 19 9.10 0.65 16.08
N ARG A 20 9.08 1.39 14.98
CA ARG A 20 9.55 2.78 14.95
C ARG A 20 8.57 3.69 15.66
N ASP A 21 9.10 4.60 16.47
CA ASP A 21 8.34 5.68 17.09
C ASP A 21 7.74 6.63 16.04
N ARG A 22 6.63 7.30 16.38
CA ARG A 22 5.95 8.25 15.49
C ARG A 22 6.56 9.65 15.61
N PRO A 23 6.40 10.50 14.57
CA PRO A 23 6.91 11.87 14.58
C PRO A 23 6.53 12.67 15.83
N PHE A 24 5.26 12.60 16.28
CA PHE A 24 4.81 13.31 17.48
C PHE A 24 5.42 12.82 18.80
N VAL A 25 6.04 11.62 18.84
CA VAL A 25 6.75 11.11 20.02
C VAL A 25 8.16 11.67 20.06
N THR A 26 8.82 11.73 18.89
CA THR A 26 10.20 12.19 18.77
C THR A 26 10.31 13.72 18.72
N TYR A 27 9.33 14.40 18.13
CA TYR A 27 9.31 15.85 17.92
C TYR A 27 8.08 16.45 18.60
N PRO A 28 8.23 17.07 19.79
CA PRO A 28 7.12 17.63 20.57
C PRO A 28 6.35 18.74 19.86
N GLU A 29 6.97 19.39 18.87
CA GLU A 29 6.37 20.44 18.04
C GLU A 29 5.32 19.90 17.04
N ILE A 30 5.30 18.58 16.80
CA ILE A 30 4.37 17.95 15.86
C ILE A 30 3.11 17.56 16.62
N GLU A 31 2.03 18.29 16.39
CA GLU A 31 0.72 17.93 16.93
C GLU A 31 0.13 16.70 16.23
N LYS A 32 -0.37 15.77 17.05
CA LYS A 32 -1.09 14.58 16.58
C LYS A 32 -2.56 14.93 16.34
N LEU A 33 -2.94 15.05 15.08
CA LEU A 33 -4.30 15.44 14.69
C LEU A 33 -5.24 14.25 14.43
N SER A 34 -4.84 13.02 14.75
CA SER A 34 -5.61 11.80 14.48
C SER A 34 -5.44 10.75 15.58
N SER A 35 -6.50 10.00 15.89
CA SER A 35 -6.44 8.88 16.84
C SER A 35 -5.66 7.68 16.27
N GLY A 36 -4.91 6.98 17.12
CA GLY A 36 -4.12 5.80 16.74
C GLY A 36 -2.77 5.71 17.45
N GLY A 37 -2.33 4.51 17.82
CA GLY A 37 -1.16 4.28 18.68
C GLY A 37 -0.42 2.97 18.40
N SER A 38 -0.11 2.69 17.14
CA SER A 38 0.79 1.58 16.74
C SER A 38 2.04 2.12 16.05
N ALA A 39 3.06 1.27 15.86
CA ALA A 39 4.31 1.61 15.16
C ALA A 39 4.11 2.48 13.90
N SER A 40 5.04 3.42 13.68
CA SER A 40 4.98 4.39 12.58
C SER A 40 5.29 3.78 11.23
N PHE A 41 6.19 2.80 11.17
CA PHE A 41 6.64 2.21 9.92
C PHE A 41 6.00 0.84 9.64
N PRO A 42 5.55 0.56 8.39
CA PRO A 42 5.23 1.48 7.30
C PRO A 42 3.81 2.09 7.45
N SER A 43 3.47 3.07 6.60
CA SER A 43 2.11 3.61 6.55
C SER A 43 1.14 2.62 5.90
N GLY A 44 0.29 1.97 6.72
CA GLY A 44 -0.75 1.05 6.24
C GLY A 44 -1.77 1.70 5.30
N HIS A 45 -2.27 2.90 5.64
CA HIS A 45 -3.21 3.64 4.79
C HIS A 45 -2.59 3.97 3.41
N THR A 46 -1.31 4.34 3.39
CA THR A 46 -0.60 4.58 2.14
C THR A 46 -0.43 3.27 1.35
N SER A 47 -0.08 2.17 2.02
CA SER A 47 0.08 0.86 1.39
C SER A 47 -1.21 0.32 0.77
N GLU A 48 -2.35 0.51 1.44
CA GLU A 48 -3.66 0.12 0.91
C GLU A 48 -4.10 1.00 -0.26
N ALA A 49 -3.87 2.31 -0.15
CA ALA A 49 -4.22 3.25 -1.22
C ALA A 49 -3.40 3.00 -2.49
N PHE A 50 -2.08 2.83 -2.37
CA PHE A 50 -1.21 2.51 -3.51
C PHE A 50 -1.45 1.10 -4.08
N SER A 51 -1.77 0.11 -3.25
CA SER A 51 -2.19 -1.22 -3.74
C SER A 51 -3.46 -1.14 -4.56
N THR A 52 -4.46 -0.38 -4.10
CA THR A 52 -5.73 -0.18 -4.82
C THR A 52 -5.52 0.57 -6.13
N ALA A 53 -4.81 1.71 -6.09
CA ALA A 53 -4.55 2.51 -7.28
C ALA A 53 -3.74 1.74 -8.34
N THR A 54 -2.74 0.96 -7.91
CA THR A 54 -1.94 0.13 -8.81
C THR A 54 -2.74 -1.02 -9.40
N ALA A 55 -3.56 -1.71 -8.59
CA ALA A 55 -4.43 -2.77 -9.10
C ALA A 55 -5.43 -2.25 -10.14
N LEU A 56 -6.03 -1.07 -9.88
CA LEU A 56 -6.94 -0.43 -10.84
C LEU A 56 -6.22 -0.03 -12.13
N SER A 57 -4.98 0.46 -12.02
CA SER A 57 -4.15 0.85 -13.16
C SER A 57 -3.76 -0.32 -14.04
N ILE A 58 -3.53 -1.50 -13.45
CA ILE A 58 -3.22 -2.74 -14.16
C ILE A 58 -4.47 -3.26 -14.89
N GLU A 59 -5.62 -3.28 -14.22
CA GLU A 59 -6.87 -3.80 -14.79
C GLU A 59 -7.41 -2.88 -15.90
N TYR A 60 -7.31 -1.57 -15.71
CA TYR A 60 -7.79 -0.57 -16.64
C TYR A 60 -6.65 0.40 -17.00
N PRO A 61 -5.82 0.06 -18.00
CA PRO A 61 -4.64 0.84 -18.39
C PRO A 61 -5.03 2.08 -19.21
N LYS A 62 -5.90 2.93 -18.65
CA LYS A 62 -6.41 4.14 -19.27
C LYS A 62 -5.98 5.34 -18.42
N TRP A 63 -5.36 6.33 -19.04
CA TRP A 63 -4.78 7.49 -18.35
C TRP A 63 -5.78 8.19 -17.43
N TYR A 64 -7.04 8.30 -17.86
CA TYR A 64 -8.11 8.95 -17.10
C TYR A 64 -8.59 8.15 -15.89
N ILE A 65 -8.12 6.91 -15.71
CA ILE A 65 -8.31 6.09 -14.50
C ILE A 65 -7.04 6.12 -13.64
N ILE A 66 -5.88 5.93 -14.28
CA ILE A 66 -4.57 5.89 -13.62
C ILE A 66 -4.29 7.20 -12.90
N THR A 67 -4.44 8.34 -13.59
CA THR A 67 -4.12 9.66 -13.05
C THR A 67 -4.92 9.99 -11.79
N PRO A 68 -6.27 9.94 -11.79
CA PRO A 68 -7.03 10.23 -10.57
C PRO A 68 -6.79 9.20 -9.46
N ALA A 69 -6.58 7.92 -9.77
CA ALA A 69 -6.30 6.89 -8.77
C ALA A 69 -4.96 7.12 -8.06
N MET A 70 -3.90 7.44 -8.81
CA MET A 70 -2.58 7.76 -8.26
C MET A 70 -2.57 9.10 -7.53
N ALA A 71 -3.31 10.09 -8.03
CA ALA A 71 -3.50 11.36 -7.33
C ALA A 71 -4.19 11.16 -5.97
N TRP A 72 -5.24 10.34 -5.92
CA TRP A 72 -5.91 9.97 -4.67
C TRP A 72 -4.98 9.24 -3.70
N ALA A 73 -4.22 8.24 -4.18
CA ALA A 73 -3.27 7.51 -3.32
C ALA A 73 -2.17 8.42 -2.76
N THR A 74 -1.68 9.36 -3.57
CA THR A 74 -0.72 10.38 -3.14
C THR A 74 -1.33 11.33 -2.10
N ALA A 75 -2.57 11.78 -2.31
CA ALA A 75 -3.29 12.62 -1.36
C ALA A 75 -3.50 11.93 0.00
N VAL A 76 -3.78 10.62 0.00
CA VAL A 76 -3.83 9.81 1.24
C VAL A 76 -2.47 9.82 1.94
N GLY A 77 -1.37 9.58 1.20
CA GLY A 77 0.00 9.65 1.75
C GLY A 77 0.32 11.01 2.37
N TYR A 78 -0.02 12.09 1.66
CA TYR A 78 0.15 13.45 2.16
C TYR A 78 -0.66 13.70 3.43
N SER A 79 -1.94 13.29 3.46
CA SER A 79 -2.78 13.42 4.65
C SER A 79 -2.15 12.76 5.88
N ARG A 80 -1.49 11.60 5.72
CA ARG A 80 -0.79 10.92 6.83
C ARG A 80 0.41 11.71 7.37
N MET A 81 1.12 12.46 6.52
CA MET A 81 2.18 13.36 6.97
C MET A 81 1.60 14.59 7.64
N HIS A 82 0.55 15.19 7.04
CA HIS A 82 -0.11 16.38 7.56
C HIS A 82 -0.72 16.15 8.94
N LEU A 83 -1.26 14.96 9.21
CA LEU A 83 -1.78 14.58 10.52
C LEU A 83 -0.68 14.33 11.57
N GLY A 84 0.60 14.47 11.23
CA GLY A 84 1.74 14.30 12.14
C GLY A 84 2.03 12.86 12.54
N VAL A 85 1.42 11.88 11.86
CA VAL A 85 1.43 10.48 12.29
C VAL A 85 2.46 9.60 11.57
N HIS A 86 3.03 10.05 10.45
CA HIS A 86 4.00 9.28 9.66
C HIS A 86 5.12 10.17 9.11
N TYR A 87 6.33 9.63 9.06
CA TYR A 87 7.44 10.27 8.35
C TYR A 87 7.30 10.13 6.84
N PRO A 88 7.93 11.02 6.03
CA PRO A 88 7.99 10.85 4.58
C PRO A 88 8.51 9.47 4.15
N SER A 89 9.49 8.92 4.88
CA SER A 89 9.99 7.56 4.65
C SER A 89 8.95 6.47 4.85
N ASP A 90 8.03 6.65 5.81
CA ASP A 90 6.99 5.64 6.10
C ASP A 90 5.93 5.62 5.00
N VAL A 91 5.67 6.79 4.40
CA VAL A 91 4.79 6.97 3.24
C VAL A 91 5.44 6.39 1.99
N LEU A 92 6.71 6.68 1.73
CA LEU A 92 7.44 6.09 0.60
C LEU A 92 7.49 4.56 0.68
N ALA A 93 7.80 4.01 1.86
CA ALA A 93 7.78 2.57 2.06
C ALA A 93 6.37 1.98 1.85
N GLY A 94 5.33 2.64 2.38
CA GLY A 94 3.95 2.25 2.14
C GLY A 94 3.60 2.22 0.65
N ALA A 95 4.00 3.24 -0.11
CA ALA A 95 3.75 3.30 -1.55
C ALA A 95 4.41 2.13 -2.30
N VAL A 96 5.68 1.84 -1.99
CA VAL A 96 6.43 0.72 -2.59
C VAL A 96 5.79 -0.63 -2.25
N ILE A 97 5.44 -0.86 -0.98
CA ILE A 97 4.81 -2.11 -0.54
C ILE A 97 3.45 -2.29 -1.20
N GLY A 98 2.64 -1.23 -1.24
CA GLY A 98 1.32 -1.24 -1.85
C GLY A 98 1.36 -1.59 -3.33
N SER A 99 2.13 -0.83 -4.12
CA SER A 99 2.29 -1.06 -5.55
C SER A 99 2.91 -2.43 -5.84
N GLY A 100 3.96 -2.82 -5.11
CA GLY A 100 4.60 -4.13 -5.26
C GLY A 100 3.66 -5.29 -4.98
N SER A 101 2.79 -5.17 -3.96
CA SER A 101 1.78 -6.18 -3.65
C SER A 101 0.75 -6.37 -4.76
N ALA A 102 0.35 -5.28 -5.42
CA ALA A 102 -0.55 -5.33 -6.57
C ALA A 102 0.09 -6.02 -7.78
N PHE A 103 1.33 -5.67 -8.11
CA PHE A 103 2.08 -6.36 -9.19
C PHE A 103 2.29 -7.84 -8.89
N LEU A 104 2.68 -8.18 -7.66
CA LEU A 104 2.87 -9.57 -7.24
C LEU A 104 1.57 -10.37 -7.37
N CYS A 105 0.45 -9.80 -6.90
CA CYS A 105 -0.86 -10.42 -7.04
C CYS A 105 -1.23 -10.66 -8.52
N HIS A 106 -0.99 -9.66 -9.37
CA HIS A 106 -1.27 -9.77 -10.80
C HIS A 106 -0.43 -10.87 -11.46
N TRP A 107 0.87 -10.92 -11.17
CA TRP A 107 1.78 -11.95 -11.67
C TRP A 107 1.39 -13.37 -11.22
N LEU A 108 1.04 -13.54 -9.94
CA LEU A 108 0.55 -14.82 -9.41
C LEU A 108 -0.72 -15.27 -10.13
N ASN A 109 -1.66 -14.35 -10.34
CA ASN A 109 -2.90 -14.64 -11.06
C ASN A 109 -2.62 -15.09 -12.49
N GLN A 110 -1.72 -14.41 -13.23
CA GLN A 110 -1.35 -14.81 -14.58
C GLN A 110 -0.76 -16.23 -14.62
N LYS A 111 0.14 -16.57 -13.68
CA LYS A 111 0.74 -17.91 -13.61
C LYS A 111 -0.28 -19.01 -13.31
N ILE A 112 -1.22 -18.74 -12.40
CA ILE A 112 -2.29 -19.70 -12.07
C ILE A 112 -3.19 -19.94 -13.29
N GLN A 113 -3.58 -18.88 -13.99
CA GLN A 113 -4.41 -18.98 -15.20
C GLN A 113 -3.68 -19.70 -16.33
N PHE A 114 -2.39 -19.40 -16.53
CA PHE A 114 -1.55 -20.11 -17.51
C PHE A 114 -1.48 -21.61 -17.21
N LYS A 115 -1.25 -21.98 -15.94
CA LYS A 115 -1.19 -23.38 -15.52
C LYS A 115 -2.54 -24.09 -15.71
N LYS A 116 -3.67 -23.46 -15.36
CA LYS A 116 -5.01 -24.03 -15.61
C LYS A 116 -5.23 -24.32 -17.10
N LYS A 117 -4.88 -23.37 -17.98
CA LYS A 117 -5.07 -23.50 -19.43
C LYS A 117 -4.24 -24.64 -20.06
N HIS A 118 -3.09 -24.98 -19.48
CA HIS A 118 -2.18 -26.01 -20.02
C HIS A 118 -2.25 -27.36 -19.29
N VAL A 119 -2.85 -27.42 -18.10
CA VAL A 119 -3.06 -28.68 -17.34
C VAL A 119 -4.44 -29.28 -17.59
N ASN A 120 -5.44 -28.49 -18.00
CA ASN A 120 -6.74 -28.96 -18.47
C ASN A 120 -6.99 -28.55 -19.94
N PRO A 121 -6.38 -29.22 -20.94
CA PRO A 121 -6.56 -28.86 -22.35
C PRO A 121 -7.85 -29.41 -22.98
N THR A 122 -8.70 -30.12 -22.25
CA THR A 122 -9.84 -30.87 -22.83
C THR A 122 -11.15 -30.56 -22.10
N ASP A 123 -11.99 -29.75 -22.75
CA ASP A 123 -13.34 -30.14 -23.16
C ASP A 123 -13.46 -29.88 -24.67
#